data_AF-A0A537QCN3-F1
#
_entry.id   AF-A0A537QCN3-F1
#
_cell.length_a   1.000
_cell.length_b   1.000
_cell.length_c   1.000
_cell.angle_alpha   90.00
_cell.angle_beta   90.00
_cell.angle_gamma   90.00
#
_symmetry.space_group_name_H-M   'P 1'
#
loop_
_entity.id
_entity.type
_entity.pdbx_description
1 polymer ?
#
loop_
_entity_poly.entity_id
_entity_poly.type
_entity_poly.pdbx_seq_one_letter_code
_entity_poly.pdbx_strand_id
1 'polypeptide(L)' 'MSKKKTTEQKWHAQSEAAKVEAAKLPHGTLKTELLREARQLETASQISQWLSSPGLQPPT' A
#
# COMPACT_ATOMS: atom_id res chain seq x y z
N MET A 1 5.84 -22.42 -11.02
CA MET A 1 5.81 -21.11 -11.69
C MET A 1 5.73 -20.03 -10.62
N SER A 2 6.73 -19.15 -10.53
CA SER A 2 6.77 -18.11 -9.49
C SER A 2 5.72 -17.03 -9.81
N LYS A 3 4.65 -16.92 -9.00
CA LYS A 3 3.66 -15.85 -9.15
C LYS A 3 4.35 -14.52 -8.84
N LYS A 4 4.51 -13.65 -9.84
CA LYS A 4 5.00 -12.28 -9.64
C LYS A 4 4.01 -11.56 -8.72
N LYS A 5 4.50 -10.88 -7.68
CA LYS A 5 3.65 -10.05 -6.79
C LYS A 5 2.94 -8.99 -7.62
N THR A 6 1.65 -8.85 -7.41
CA THR A 6 0.82 -7.82 -8.03
C THR A 6 1.17 -6.44 -7.48
N THR A 7 0.75 -5.37 -8.16
CA THR A 7 1.12 -4.00 -7.79
C THR A 7 0.54 -3.63 -6.42
N GLU A 8 -0.71 -4.00 -6.16
CA GLU A 8 -1.37 -3.82 -4.87
C GLU A 8 -0.62 -4.52 -3.74
N GLN A 9 -0.15 -5.77 -3.94
CA GLN A 9 0.64 -6.48 -2.93
C GLN A 9 1.97 -5.78 -2.63
N LYS A 10 2.59 -5.15 -3.63
CA LYS A 10 3.83 -4.39 -3.44
C LYS A 10 3.57 -3.10 -2.64
N TRP A 11 2.54 -2.34 -3.02
CA TRP A 11 2.17 -1.12 -2.29
C TRP A 11 1.74 -1.42 -0.86
N HIS A 12 0.96 -2.47 -0.63
CA HIS A 12 0.63 -2.92 0.73
C HIS A 12 1.90 -3.22 1.54
N ALA A 13 2.83 -4.00 0.99
CA ALA A 13 4.08 -4.34 1.69
C ALA A 13 4.95 -3.10 1.98
N GLN A 14 4.99 -2.14 1.06
CA GLN A 14 5.69 -0.87 1.27
C GLN A 14 5.00 -0.01 2.34
N SER A 15 3.66 0.00 2.39
CA SER A 15 2.92 0.71 3.44
C SER A 15 3.25 0.18 4.83
N GLU A 16 3.32 -1.15 4.98
CA GLU A 16 3.67 -1.79 6.25
C GLU A 16 5.13 -1.53 6.63
N ALA A 17 6.05 -1.57 5.66
CA ALA A 17 7.45 -1.20 5.91
C ALA A 17 7.59 0.26 6.38
N ALA A 18 6.87 1.20 5.75
CA ALA A 18 6.86 2.60 6.17
C ALA A 18 6.28 2.80 7.58
N LYS A 19 5.23 2.05 7.97
CA LYS A 19 4.72 2.04 9.35
C LYS A 19 5.77 1.55 10.35
N VAL A 20 6.48 0.47 10.02
CA VAL A 20 7.56 -0.08 10.86
C VAL A 20 8.71 0.91 11.02
N GLU A 21 9.13 1.59 9.96
CA GLU A 21 10.17 2.64 10.06
C GLU A 21 9.69 3.84 10.88
N ALA A 22 8.45 4.29 10.68
CA ALA A 22 7.87 5.37 11.48
C ALA A 22 7.78 5.02 12.98
N ALA A 23 7.56 3.75 13.32
CA ALA A 23 7.49 3.30 14.70
C ALA A 23 8.83 3.43 15.44
N LYS A 24 9.96 3.33 14.73
CA LYS A 24 11.32 3.47 15.28
C LYS A 24 11.71 4.93 15.54
N LEU A 25 11.01 5.88 14.91
CA LEU A 25 11.34 7.30 15.01
C LEU A 25 10.64 7.99 16.20
N PRO A 26 11.32 8.97 16.82
CA PRO A 26 10.66 9.88 17.76
C PRO A 26 9.59 10.71 17.04
N HIS A 27 8.69 11.32 17.81
CA HIS A 27 7.71 12.25 17.26
C HIS A 27 8.41 13.41 16.56
N GLY A 28 8.00 13.71 15.33
CA GLY A 28 8.61 14.74 14.50
C GLY A 28 8.23 14.62 13.03
N THR A 29 8.72 15.55 12.21
CA THR A 29 8.36 15.65 10.79
C THR A 29 8.65 14.37 10.02
N LEU A 30 9.81 13.75 10.23
CA LEU A 30 10.19 12.50 9.54
C LEU A 30 9.21 11.36 9.80
N LYS A 31 8.78 11.19 11.06
CA LYS A 31 7.76 10.21 11.44
C LYS A 31 6.43 10.50 10.76
N THR A 32 6.02 11.76 10.73
CA THR A 32 4.76 12.18 10.10
C THR A 32 4.76 11.93 8.60
N GLU A 33 5.87 12.20 7.91
CA GLU A 33 5.98 11.96 6.47
C GLU A 33 5.98 10.47 6.13
N LEU A 34 6.66 9.62 6.91
CA LEU A 34 6.58 8.16 6.73
C LEU A 34 5.16 7.63 6.98
N LEU A 35 4.45 8.14 7.98
CA LEU A 35 3.06 7.76 8.22
C LEU A 35 2.12 8.26 7.11
N ARG A 36 2.42 9.42 6.51
CA ARG A 36 1.68 9.94 5.35
C ARG A 36 1.88 9.04 4.14
N GLU A 37 3.13 8.67 3.84
CA GLU A 37 3.47 7.77 2.73
C GLU A 37 2.81 6.39 2.93
N ALA A 38 2.90 5.83 4.13
CA ALA A 38 2.23 4.57 4.47
C ALA A 38 0.73 4.61 4.16
N ARG A 39 0.05 5.68 4.58
CA ARG A 39 -1.39 5.84 4.33
C ARG A 39 -1.71 5.94 2.83
N GLN A 40 -0.89 6.65 2.07
CA GLN A 40 -1.07 6.78 0.63
C GLN A 40 -0.92 5.43 -0.09
N LEU A 41 0.11 4.67 0.26
CA LEU A 41 0.38 3.34 -0.31
C LEU A 41 -0.70 2.32 0.05
N GLU A 42 -1.18 2.34 1.30
CA GLU A 42 -2.29 1.50 1.75
C GLU A 42 -3.58 1.81 0.95
N THR A 43 -3.89 3.10 0.81
CA THR A 43 -5.06 3.56 0.03
C THR A 43 -4.95 3.15 -1.43
N ALA A 44 -3.77 3.35 -2.06
CA ALA A 44 -3.53 2.96 -3.44
C ALA A 44 -3.66 1.44 -3.65
N SER A 45 -3.15 0.64 -2.71
CA SER A 45 -3.33 -0.82 -2.72
C SER A 45 -4.80 -1.22 -2.68
N GLN A 46 -5.58 -0.64 -1.76
CA GLN A 46 -7.00 -0.96 -1.62
C GLN A 46 -7.80 -0.58 -2.87
N ILE A 47 -7.55 0.60 -3.44
CA ILE A 47 -8.19 1.04 -4.68
C ILE A 47 -7.84 0.10 -5.84
N SER A 48 -6.57 -0.29 -5.98
CA SER A 48 -6.13 -1.22 -7.03
C SER A 48 -6.78 -2.59 -6.87
N GLN A 49 -6.94 -3.06 -5.62
CA GLN A 49 -7.67 -4.29 -5.34
C GLN A 49 -9.16 -4.18 -5.74
N TRP A 50 -9.81 -3.04 -5.49
CA TRP A 50 -11.19 -2.83 -5.92
C TRP A 50 -11.32 -2.80 -7.44
N LEU A 51 -10.46 -2.06 -8.14
CA LEU A 51 -10.48 -1.96 -9.61
C LEU A 51 -10.23 -3.30 -10.31
N SER A 52 -9.53 -4.23 -9.67
CA SER A 52 -9.29 -5.58 -10.19
C SER A 52 -10.40 -6.58 -9.84
N SER A 53 -11.43 -6.15 -9.09
CA SER A 53 -12.58 -6.99 -8.75
C SER A 53 -13.39 -7.35 -10.00
N PRO A 54 -13.82 -8.62 -10.16
CA PRO A 54 -14.61 -9.07 -11.31
C PRO A 54 -15.90 -8.28 -11.51
N GLY A 55 -16.51 -7.77 -10.44
CA GLY A 55 -17.77 -7.01 -10.52
C GLY A 55 -17.64 -5.61 -11.12
N LEU A 56 -16.42 -5.10 -11.30
CA LEU A 56 -16.12 -3.81 -11.95
C LEU A 56 -15.53 -3.98 -13.36
N GLN A 57 -15.31 -5.22 -13.80
CA GLN A 57 -14.86 -5.49 -15.17
C GLN A 57 -16.07 -5.56 -16.10
N PRO A 58 -15.98 -4.99 -17.32
CA PRO A 58 -17.04 -5.13 -18.30
C PRO A 58 -17.24 -6.62 -18.64
N PRO A 59 -18.49 -7.08 -18.79
CA PRO A 59 -18.74 -8.45 -19.22
C PRO A 59 -18.19 -8.66 -20.63
N THR A 60 -17.45 -9.76 -20.81
CA THR A 60 -16.93 -10.23 -22.10
C THR A 60 -17.98 -11.00 -22.89
#